data_AF-K1S962-F1
#
_entry.id   AF-K1S962-F1
#
_cell.length_a   1.000
_cell.length_b   1.000
_cell.length_c   1.000
_cell.angle_alpha   90.00
_cell.angle_beta   90.00
_cell.angle_gamma   90.00
#
_symmetry.space_group_name_H-M   'P 1'
#
loop_
_entity.id
_entity.type
_entity.pdbx_description
1 polymer ?
#
loop_
_entity_poly.entity_id
_entity_poly.type
_entity_poly.pdbx_seq_one_letter_code
_entity_poly.pdbx_strand_id
1 'polypeptide(L)'
;SKGNTMNVYLAKEQHVLDVSISKSFLKDALTLEIKGNDLLYKCWDADLLYNQKMELLQVSKRGTRELQLTLRYKFNTTRSKYKGTGAGNAELNRL
;
A
#
# COMPACT_ATOMS: atom_id res chain seq x y z
N SER A 1 7.87 44.84 -8.14
CA SER A 1 8.46 44.39 -6.86
C SER A 1 9.15 43.06 -7.11
N LYS A 2 10.47 42.95 -6.86
CA LYS A 2 11.22 41.70 -7.07
C LYS A 2 10.92 40.77 -5.91
N GLY A 3 9.96 39.86 -6.09
CA GLY A 3 9.67 38.81 -5.11
C GLY A 3 10.78 37.76 -5.15
N ASN A 4 11.67 37.78 -4.17
CA ASN A 4 12.59 36.66 -3.95
C ASN A 4 11.84 35.53 -3.26
N THR A 5 11.65 34.42 -3.96
CA THR A 5 11.01 33.19 -3.46
C THR A 5 12.05 32.30 -2.76
N MET A 6 12.73 32.81 -1.72
CA MET A 6 13.79 32.06 -1.01
C MET A 6 13.69 32.10 0.51
N ASN A 7 12.62 32.65 1.09
CA ASN A 7 12.53 32.84 2.54
C ASN A 7 11.73 31.75 3.27
N VAL A 8 11.41 30.64 2.58
CA VAL A 8 10.68 29.51 3.14
C VAL A 8 11.66 28.38 3.44
N TYR A 9 11.63 27.88 4.66
CA TYR A 9 12.44 26.76 5.12
C TYR A 9 11.55 25.65 5.64
N LEU A 10 11.92 24.39 5.38
CA LEU A 10 11.29 23.25 6.02
C LEU A 10 11.64 23.28 7.51
N ALA A 11 10.66 23.49 8.37
CA ALA A 11 10.85 23.58 9.82
C ALA A 11 10.95 22.20 10.50
N LYS A 12 10.64 21.14 9.76
CA LYS A 12 10.57 19.77 10.27
C LYS A 12 10.94 18.75 9.20
N GLU A 13 11.70 17.74 9.59
CA GLU A 13 11.94 16.54 8.77
C GLU A 13 10.74 15.58 8.78
N GLN A 14 10.50 14.94 7.62
CA GLN A 14 9.47 13.93 7.46
C GLN A 14 10.10 12.54 7.38
N HIS A 15 9.64 11.64 8.25
CA HIS A 15 9.99 10.22 8.19
C HIS A 15 8.70 9.41 8.18
N VAL A 16 8.42 8.75 7.08
CA VAL A 16 7.24 7.90 6.93
C VAL A 16 7.70 6.45 7.00
N LEU A 17 7.02 5.66 7.82
CA LEU A 17 7.24 4.22 7.93
C LEU A 17 5.94 3.50 7.60
N ASP A 18 5.97 2.78 6.50
CA ASP A 18 4.89 1.92 6.04
C ASP A 18 5.35 0.47 6.12
N VAL A 19 4.52 -0.40 6.69
CA VAL A 19 4.82 -1.83 6.84
C VAL A 19 3.62 -2.64 6.40
N SER A 20 3.87 -3.75 5.71
CA SER A 20 2.84 -4.73 5.37
C SER A 20 3.34 -6.14 5.63
N ILE A 21 2.43 -7.01 6.04
CA ILE A 21 2.67 -8.45 6.15
C ILE A 21 1.47 -9.17 5.54
N SER A 22 1.74 -10.20 4.76
CA SER A 22 0.72 -11.05 4.18
C SER A 22 1.04 -12.51 4.37
N LYS A 23 -0.02 -13.33 4.43
CA LYS A 23 0.08 -14.78 4.50
C LYS A 23 -0.97 -15.41 3.62
N SER A 24 -0.53 -16.39 2.82
CA SER A 24 -1.40 -17.23 2.01
C SER A 24 -1.75 -18.53 2.74
N PHE A 25 -2.98 -18.95 2.56
CA PHE A 25 -3.62 -20.15 3.10
C PHE A 25 -4.32 -20.90 1.96
N LEU A 26 -4.76 -22.13 2.23
CA LEU A 26 -5.58 -22.92 1.32
C LEU A 26 -4.96 -23.10 -0.08
N LYS A 27 -3.66 -23.44 -0.14
CA LYS A 27 -2.90 -23.56 -1.42
C LYS A 27 -3.02 -22.28 -2.27
N ASP A 28 -2.74 -21.14 -1.65
CA ASP A 28 -2.83 -19.80 -2.24
C ASP A 28 -4.23 -19.36 -2.69
N ALA A 29 -5.29 -20.06 -2.24
CA ALA A 29 -6.67 -19.64 -2.52
C ALA A 29 -7.14 -18.50 -1.62
N LEU A 30 -6.58 -18.36 -0.42
CA LEU A 30 -6.94 -17.32 0.53
C LEU A 30 -5.69 -16.57 0.98
N THR A 31 -5.66 -15.24 0.84
CA THR A 31 -4.57 -14.40 1.35
C THR A 31 -5.15 -13.38 2.32
N LEU A 32 -4.54 -13.29 3.50
CA LEU A 32 -4.78 -12.23 4.47
C LEU A 32 -3.58 -11.29 4.45
N GLU A 33 -3.84 -9.99 4.39
CA GLU A 33 -2.82 -8.94 4.47
C GLU A 33 -3.22 -7.89 5.50
N ILE A 34 -2.25 -7.49 6.30
CA ILE A 34 -2.36 -6.36 7.24
C ILE A 34 -1.30 -5.35 6.83
N LYS A 35 -1.70 -4.10 6.64
CA LYS A 35 -0.82 -2.99 6.30
C LYS A 35 -1.04 -1.83 7.27
N GLY A 36 0.06 -1.26 7.75
CA GLY A 36 0.08 -0.01 8.50
C GLY A 36 0.78 1.07 7.69
N ASN A 37 0.10 2.19 7.47
CA ASN A 37 0.67 3.37 6.82
C ASN A 37 0.94 4.47 7.86
N ASP A 38 2.02 5.22 7.68
CA ASP A 38 2.47 6.30 8.55
C ASP A 38 2.49 5.90 10.04
N LEU A 39 3.13 4.75 10.33
CA LEU A 39 3.19 4.19 11.68
C LEU A 39 3.84 5.15 12.69
N LEU A 40 4.79 5.98 12.23
CA LEU A 40 5.45 6.99 13.06
C LEU A 40 4.65 8.29 13.23
N TYR A 41 3.55 8.47 12.48
CA TYR A 41 2.72 9.69 12.46
C TYR A 41 3.52 10.97 12.26
N LYS A 42 4.36 10.93 11.24
CA LYS A 42 5.29 12.01 10.89
C LYS A 42 5.06 12.53 9.47
N CYS A 43 4.07 12.00 8.75
CA CYS A 43 3.60 12.50 7.46
C CYS A 43 2.77 13.80 7.63
N TRP A 44 3.41 14.84 8.13
CA TRP A 44 2.86 16.19 8.23
C TRP A 44 3.96 17.23 8.11
N ASP A 45 3.61 18.38 7.56
CA ASP A 45 4.54 19.43 7.17
C ASP A 45 4.54 20.58 8.18
N ALA A 46 5.70 21.21 8.31
CA ALA A 46 5.83 22.50 8.96
C ALA A 46 6.79 23.36 8.15
N ASP A 47 6.33 24.54 7.76
CA ASP A 47 7.09 25.49 6.95
C ASP A 47 7.29 26.77 7.74
N LEU A 48 8.52 27.28 7.71
CA LEU A 48 8.89 28.53 8.33
C LEU A 48 9.18 29.58 7.28
N LEU A 49 8.37 30.62 7.26
CA LEU A 49 8.51 31.75 6.35
C LEU A 49 9.08 32.95 7.11
N TYR A 50 10.24 33.43 6.66
CA TYR A 50 10.84 34.67 7.14
C TYR A 50 10.48 35.84 6.23
N ASN A 51 9.99 36.92 6.83
CA ASN A 51 9.80 38.21 6.18
C ASN A 51 10.56 39.29 6.95
N GLN A 52 10.75 40.46 6.34
CA GLN A 52 11.56 41.54 6.90
C GLN A 52 11.13 42.01 8.31
N LYS A 53 9.88 41.77 8.71
CA LYS A 53 9.31 42.18 10.01
C LYS A 53 8.47 41.11 10.69
N MET A 54 8.43 39.89 10.14
CA MET A 54 7.52 38.84 10.60
C MET A 54 8.09 37.47 10.31
N GLU A 55 7.87 36.55 11.23
CA GLU A 55 8.09 35.12 11.06
C GLU A 55 6.73 34.42 11.10
N LEU A 56 6.50 33.49 10.17
CA LEU A 56 5.26 32.73 10.07
C LEU A 56 5.58 31.23 10.05
N LEU A 57 5.13 30.51 11.08
CA LEU A 57 5.16 29.06 11.13
C LEU A 57 3.80 28.51 10.65
N GLN A 58 3.80 27.81 9.52
CA GLN A 58 2.62 27.13 9.01
C GLN A 58 2.73 25.62 9.27
N VAL A 59 1.76 25.06 9.98
CA VAL A 59 1.71 23.62 10.30
C VAL A 59 0.54 22.96 9.58
N SER A 60 0.83 21.94 8.77
CA SER A 60 -0.16 21.22 7.98
C SER A 60 -0.23 19.76 8.42
N LYS A 61 -1.16 19.46 9.34
CA LYS A 61 -1.43 18.09 9.81
C LYS A 61 -2.55 17.45 8.98
N ARG A 62 -2.34 16.21 8.57
CA ARG A 62 -3.31 15.39 7.83
C ARG A 62 -3.58 14.09 8.59
N GLY A 63 -4.73 13.47 8.36
CA GLY A 63 -5.05 12.14 8.88
C GLY A 63 -4.37 11.07 8.03
N THR A 64 -3.07 10.86 8.22
CA THR A 64 -2.22 10.00 7.37
C THR A 64 -1.97 8.61 7.94
N ARG A 65 -2.11 8.44 9.26
CA ARG A 65 -1.95 7.14 9.92
C ARG A 65 -3.18 6.26 9.65
N GLU A 66 -2.94 5.09 9.09
CA GLU A 66 -4.00 4.17 8.66
C GLU A 66 -3.62 2.71 8.94
N LEU A 67 -4.62 1.90 9.31
CA LEU A 67 -4.51 0.45 9.35
C LEU A 67 -5.46 -0.14 8.29
N GLN A 68 -4.91 -0.93 7.38
CA GLN A 68 -5.66 -1.61 6.31
C GLN A 68 -5.65 -3.12 6.54
N LEU A 69 -6.83 -3.73 6.41
CA LEU A 69 -7.04 -5.18 6.44
C LEU A 69 -7.59 -5.63 5.09
N THR A 70 -6.85 -6.48 4.39
CA THR A 70 -7.23 -6.98 3.08
C THR A 70 -7.42 -8.50 3.14
N LEU A 71 -8.61 -8.96 2.75
CA LEU A 71 -8.92 -10.37 2.56
C LEU A 71 -9.09 -10.64 1.06
N ARG A 72 -8.27 -11.52 0.50
CA ARG A 72 -8.34 -11.91 -0.92
C ARG A 72 -8.64 -13.40 -1.03
N TYR A 73 -9.74 -13.74 -1.71
CA TYR A 73 -10.10 -15.13 -2.01
C TYR A 73 -10.17 -15.37 -3.51
N LYS A 74 -9.53 -16.46 -3.97
CA LYS A 74 -9.55 -16.91 -5.36
C LYS A 74 -10.59 -18.02 -5.50
N PHE A 75 -11.63 -17.76 -6.30
CA PHE A 75 -12.60 -18.77 -6.66
C PHE A 75 -12.04 -19.72 -7.73
N ASN A 76 -12.52 -20.97 -7.78
CA ASN A 76 -12.18 -21.95 -8.83
C ASN A 76 -10.67 -22.23 -9.00
N THR A 77 -9.91 -22.36 -7.90
CA THR A 77 -8.46 -22.67 -7.94
C THR A 77 -8.11 -24.07 -8.45
N THR A 78 -9.12 -24.93 -8.68
CA THR A 78 -8.91 -26.22 -9.35
C THR A 78 -8.71 -26.01 -10.86
N ARG A 79 -7.59 -26.49 -11.40
CA ARG A 79 -7.42 -26.73 -12.85
C ARG A 79 -8.30 -27.89 -13.31
N SER A 80 -9.61 -27.81 -13.12
CA SER A 80 -10.57 -28.84 -13.60
C SER A 80 -11.09 -28.53 -15.00
N LYS A 81 -10.19 -28.17 -15.93
CA LYS A 81 -10.52 -28.15 -17.36
C LYS A 81 -9.38 -28.73 -18.20
N TYR A 82 -9.02 -29.98 -17.90
CA TYR A 82 -8.62 -30.92 -18.94
C TYR A 82 -9.52 -32.15 -18.81
N LYS A 83 -10.46 -32.31 -19.74
CA LYS A 83 -11.36 -33.47 -19.87
C LYS A 83 -10.69 -34.64 -20.62
N GLY A 84 -9.36 -34.79 -20.57
CA GLY A 84 -8.65 -35.69 -21.48
C GLY A 84 -8.00 -36.93 -20.85
N THR A 85 -8.20 -37.22 -19.57
CA THR A 85 -7.68 -38.47 -18.96
C THR A 85 -8.59 -39.68 -19.16
N GLY A 86 -9.82 -39.50 -19.64
CA GLY A 86 -10.77 -40.60 -19.88
C GLY A 86 -10.97 -40.99 -21.36
N ALA A 87 -10.77 -40.06 -22.29
CA ALA A 87 -11.02 -40.32 -23.71
C ALA A 87 -10.02 -41.32 -24.33
N GLY A 88 -8.76 -41.28 -23.92
CA GLY A 88 -7.74 -42.23 -24.40
C GLY A 88 -7.91 -43.66 -23.86
N ASN A 89 -8.34 -43.82 -22.60
CA ASN A 89 -8.58 -45.15 -22.02
C ASN A 89 -9.84 -45.82 -22.59
N ALA A 90 -10.84 -45.04 -23.01
CA ALA A 90 -12.00 -45.58 -23.71
C ALA A 90 -11.62 -46.13 -25.11
N GLU A 91 -10.66 -45.49 -25.80
CA GLU A 91 -10.17 -45.95 -27.11
C GLU A 91 -9.21 -47.15 -26.98
N LEU A 92 -8.35 -47.17 -25.94
CA LEU A 92 -7.48 -48.31 -25.62
C LEU A 92 -8.23 -49.61 -25.29
N ASN A 93 -9.40 -49.50 -24.64
CA ASN A 93 -10.26 -50.66 -24.37
C ASN A 93 -11.14 -51.07 -25.56
N ARG A 94 -11.05 -50.35 -26.69
CA ARG A 94 -11.76 -50.66 -27.95
C ARG A 94 -10.84 -51.23 -29.04
N LEU A 95 -9.54 -51.32 -28.78
CA LEU A 95 -8.55 -52.07 -29.56
C LEU A 95 -8.30 -53.44 -28.90
#